data_AF-A0A2E6S3I8-F1
#
_entry.id   AF-A0A2E6S3I8-F1
#
_cell.length_a   1.000
_cell.length_b   1.000
_cell.length_c   1.000
_cell.angle_alpha   90.00
_cell.angle_beta   90.00
_cell.angle_gamma   90.00
#
_symmetry.space_group_name_H-M   'P 1'
#
loop_
_entity.id
_entity.type
_entity.pdbx_description
1 polymer ?
#
loop_
_entity_poly.entity_id
_entity_poly.type
_entity_poly.pdbx_seq_one_letter_code
_entity_poly.pdbx_strand_id
1 'polypeptide(L)'
;MIFTKIKLNRHIIYMFAFIGFISCSKSIKSKMEDSTDPTETVLLISFDGFKWNYIDNAKTPNFDEFISDGVKAEGLIPPFPSKTFPSHITLVTGRHPSKHGIVSNRMFDPVFNEYYYIGQNSKPVLDSKWYEAEPIWVTAEKQNKRAMTMFWPASEAEIMGTRPTEFFIYDESISNTSRIDQVVEWLDYPEEKRGKFFSLYFSDLDSQGHRFGP
;
A
#
# COMPACT_ATOMS: atom_id res chain seq x y z
N MET A 1 -2.06 -63.63 -5.59
CA MET A 1 -0.87 -64.44 -5.27
C MET A 1 0.32 -63.50 -5.20
N ILE A 2 0.69 -63.08 -3.99
CA ILE A 2 1.86 -62.24 -3.70
C ILE A 2 3.05 -63.18 -3.50
N PHE A 3 4.21 -62.91 -4.11
CA PHE A 3 5.53 -63.10 -3.49
C PHE A 3 6.59 -62.25 -4.22
N THR A 4 7.48 -61.71 -3.40
CA THR A 4 8.58 -60.74 -3.63
C THR A 4 9.92 -61.44 -3.93
N LYS A 5 10.98 -60.61 -4.13
CA LYS A 5 12.46 -60.83 -4.01
C LYS A 5 13.21 -60.89 -5.37
N ILE A 6 14.44 -60.41 -5.58
CA ILE A 6 15.57 -59.97 -4.71
C ILE A 6 16.55 -59.09 -5.53
N LYS A 7 17.43 -58.38 -4.83
CA LYS A 7 18.46 -57.41 -5.27
C LYS A 7 19.85 -58.04 -5.51
N LEU A 8 20.64 -57.38 -6.38
CA LEU A 8 22.11 -57.09 -6.33
C LEU A 8 23.18 -58.14 -6.72
N ASN A 9 24.11 -57.75 -7.62
CA ASN A 9 25.58 -57.62 -7.38
C ASN A 9 26.34 -57.17 -8.66
N ARG A 10 27.08 -56.05 -8.64
CA ARG A 10 28.50 -55.81 -8.27
C ARG A 10 29.52 -56.00 -9.43
N HIS A 11 29.96 -54.84 -9.93
CA HIS A 11 31.35 -54.43 -10.17
C HIS A 11 32.21 -55.00 -11.32
N ILE A 12 32.86 -54.01 -11.98
CA ILE A 12 34.14 -54.03 -12.71
C ILE A 12 34.05 -54.41 -14.19
N ILE A 13 34.29 -53.43 -15.07
CA ILE A 13 35.37 -53.44 -16.07
C ILE A 13 35.68 -51.98 -16.47
N TYR A 14 36.97 -51.76 -16.71
CA TYR A 14 37.74 -50.53 -16.69
C TYR A 14 37.72 -49.71 -17.98
N MET A 15 38.20 -48.46 -17.84
CA MET A 15 38.99 -47.67 -18.80
C MET A 15 38.33 -47.28 -20.13
N PHE A 16 38.20 -45.97 -20.38
CA PHE A 16 39.13 -45.27 -21.28
C PHE A 16 39.01 -43.75 -21.07
N ALA A 17 40.17 -43.11 -21.14
CA ALA A 17 40.42 -41.69 -20.96
C ALA A 17 39.78 -40.82 -22.05
N PHE A 18 39.47 -39.55 -21.76
CA PHE A 18 39.98 -38.43 -22.56
C PHE A 18 39.72 -37.06 -21.89
N ILE A 19 40.84 -36.39 -21.61
CA ILE A 19 41.10 -34.95 -21.83
C ILE A 19 40.32 -33.93 -21.01
N GLY A 20 41.08 -33.22 -20.18
CA GLY A 20 40.66 -31.96 -19.58
C GLY A 20 40.46 -30.86 -20.62
N PHE A 21 39.39 -30.10 -20.44
CA PHE A 21 39.34 -28.72 -20.87
C PHE A 21 39.44 -27.81 -19.65
N ILE A 22 40.51 -27.06 -19.67
CA ILE A 22 40.88 -25.95 -18.81
C ILE A 22 39.79 -24.86 -18.87
N SER A 23 39.50 -24.30 -17.70
CA SER A 23 39.07 -22.92 -17.45
C SER A 23 38.13 -22.28 -18.49
N CYS A 24 36.84 -22.22 -18.14
CA CYS A 24 36.07 -21.02 -18.42
C CYS A 24 35.19 -20.74 -17.20
N SER A 25 35.79 -20.22 -16.13
CA SER A 25 35.04 -19.43 -15.17
C SER A 25 34.63 -18.14 -15.87
N LYS A 26 33.63 -18.21 -16.74
CA LYS A 26 32.80 -17.04 -17.00
C LYS A 26 32.13 -16.74 -15.66
N SER A 27 32.75 -15.81 -14.92
CA SER A 27 32.03 -14.95 -14.01
C SER A 27 30.86 -14.42 -14.81
N ILE A 28 29.70 -15.04 -14.63
CA ILE A 28 28.44 -14.41 -14.91
C ILE A 28 28.39 -13.30 -13.87
N LYS A 29 29.04 -12.17 -14.17
CA LYS A 29 28.51 -10.90 -13.72
C LYS A 29 27.12 -10.90 -14.32
N SER A 30 26.13 -11.29 -13.53
CA SER A 30 24.78 -10.82 -13.76
C SER A 30 24.97 -9.32 -13.82
N LYS A 31 24.92 -8.79 -15.03
CA LYS A 31 24.57 -7.39 -15.22
C LYS A 31 23.20 -7.35 -14.57
N MET A 32 23.15 -6.92 -13.31
CA MET A 32 21.96 -6.29 -12.77
C MET A 32 21.78 -5.12 -13.74
N GLU A 33 21.01 -5.37 -14.80
CA GLU A 33 20.20 -4.31 -15.35
C GLU A 33 19.42 -3.82 -14.14
N ASP A 34 19.80 -2.63 -13.69
CA ASP A 34 18.97 -1.72 -12.93
C ASP A 34 17.64 -1.65 -13.69
N SER A 35 16.76 -2.59 -13.38
CA SER A 35 15.41 -2.65 -13.89
C SER A 35 14.58 -1.77 -12.97
N THR A 36 14.88 -0.47 -12.99
CA THR A 36 13.91 0.56 -12.65
C THR A 36 12.85 0.57 -13.75
N ASP A 37 12.11 -0.54 -13.90
CA ASP A 37 10.90 -0.56 -14.69
C ASP A 37 9.90 0.36 -13.97
N PRO A 38 9.54 1.52 -14.58
CA PRO A 38 8.61 2.47 -13.97
C PRO A 38 7.23 1.84 -13.71
N THR A 39 6.94 0.66 -14.27
CA THR A 39 5.64 -0.02 -14.15
C THR A 39 5.37 -0.63 -12.78
N GLU A 40 6.32 -0.65 -11.84
CA GLU A 40 6.12 -1.26 -10.52
C GLU A 40 5.76 -0.29 -9.39
N THR A 41 5.72 1.01 -9.64
CA THR A 41 5.41 2.02 -8.61
C THR A 41 3.96 2.46 -8.66
N VAL A 42 3.27 2.42 -7.53
CA VAL A 42 1.90 2.94 -7.38
C VAL A 42 1.88 4.08 -6.38
N LEU A 43 1.36 5.24 -6.79
CA LEU A 43 1.05 6.37 -5.92
C LEU A 43 -0.47 6.56 -5.82
N LEU A 44 -1.00 6.39 -4.62
CA LEU A 44 -2.42 6.58 -4.31
C LEU A 44 -2.63 7.92 -3.58
N ILE A 45 -3.25 8.88 -4.25
CA ILE A 45 -3.54 10.20 -3.68
C ILE A 45 -5.02 10.31 -3.36
N SER A 46 -5.36 10.68 -2.12
CA SER A 46 -6.73 10.98 -1.71
C SER A 46 -6.87 12.45 -1.32
N PHE A 47 -7.89 13.09 -1.90
CA PHE A 47 -8.37 14.40 -1.49
C PHE A 47 -9.73 14.18 -0.81
N ASP A 48 -9.78 14.26 0.52
CA ASP A 48 -11.01 13.99 1.26
C ASP A 48 -12.09 15.00 0.89
N GLY A 49 -13.33 14.51 0.82
CA GLY A 49 -14.49 15.33 0.44
C GLY A 49 -14.46 15.84 -1.01
N PHE A 50 -13.54 15.37 -1.86
CA PHE A 50 -13.51 15.75 -3.29
C PHE A 50 -14.70 15.13 -4.02
N LYS A 51 -15.78 15.88 -4.14
CA LYS A 51 -16.99 15.46 -4.84
C LYS A 51 -16.73 15.33 -6.34
N TRP A 52 -17.36 14.32 -6.95
CA TRP A 52 -17.17 13.91 -8.35
C TRP A 52 -17.23 15.05 -9.39
N ASN A 53 -18.02 16.11 -9.15
CA ASN A 53 -18.20 17.22 -10.08
C ASN A 53 -17.41 18.50 -9.72
N TYR A 54 -16.52 18.50 -8.73
CA TYR A 54 -15.78 19.72 -8.38
C TYR A 54 -14.83 20.17 -9.50
N ILE A 55 -14.21 19.23 -10.23
CA ILE A 55 -13.36 19.54 -11.39
C ILE A 55 -14.13 20.32 -12.45
N ASP A 56 -15.40 19.97 -12.68
CA ASP A 56 -16.21 20.60 -13.73
C ASP A 56 -16.68 22.02 -13.34
N ASN A 57 -16.53 22.41 -12.07
CA ASN A 57 -16.98 23.69 -11.51
C ASN A 57 -15.84 24.64 -11.11
N ALA A 58 -14.58 24.27 -11.39
CA ALA A 58 -13.41 25.07 -11.02
C ALA A 58 -12.38 25.08 -12.17
N LYS A 59 -11.43 26.02 -12.11
CA LYS A 59 -10.27 26.00 -13.01
C LYS A 59 -9.19 25.12 -12.40
N THR A 60 -8.93 23.97 -13.00
CA THR A 60 -8.04 22.95 -12.46
C THR A 60 -7.01 22.49 -13.50
N PRO A 61 -6.13 23.39 -14.00
CA PRO A 61 -5.28 23.10 -15.15
C PRO A 61 -4.40 21.85 -14.97
N ASN A 62 -3.89 21.60 -13.76
CA ASN A 62 -3.10 20.40 -13.47
C ASN A 62 -3.94 19.11 -13.51
N PHE A 63 -5.21 19.15 -13.08
CA PHE A 63 -6.10 18.00 -13.24
C PHE A 63 -6.52 17.84 -14.71
N ASP A 64 -6.74 18.94 -15.42
CA ASP A 64 -7.12 18.92 -16.83
C ASP A 64 -6.03 18.24 -17.67
N GLU A 65 -4.76 18.58 -17.43
CA GLU A 65 -3.59 17.94 -18.04
C GLU A 65 -3.45 16.47 -17.59
N PHE A 66 -3.58 16.18 -16.29
CA PHE A 66 -3.51 14.80 -15.80
C PHE A 66 -4.59 13.89 -16.39
N ILE A 67 -5.79 14.43 -16.60
CA ILE A 67 -6.92 13.70 -17.19
C ILE A 67 -6.73 13.53 -18.70
N SER A 68 -6.17 14.51 -19.41
CA SER A 68 -6.00 14.41 -20.87
C SER A 68 -5.10 13.26 -21.30
N ASP A 69 -4.11 12.92 -20.47
CA ASP A 69 -3.18 11.82 -20.70
C ASP A 69 -3.55 10.54 -19.91
N GLY A 70 -4.65 10.57 -19.16
CA GLY A 70 -5.04 9.55 -18.20
C GLY A 70 -6.42 8.95 -18.42
N VAL A 71 -6.99 8.39 -17.34
CA VAL A 71 -8.34 7.82 -17.32
C VAL A 71 -9.14 8.46 -16.19
N LYS A 72 -10.34 8.94 -16.50
CA LYS A 72 -11.31 9.49 -15.53
C LYS A 72 -12.58 8.64 -15.52
N ALA A 73 -13.01 8.20 -14.33
CA ALA A 73 -14.33 7.64 -14.13
C ALA A 73 -15.38 8.76 -13.94
N GLU A 74 -16.65 8.48 -14.24
CA GLU A 74 -17.76 9.43 -14.00
C GLU A 74 -17.89 9.80 -12.51
N GLY A 75 -17.57 8.86 -11.62
CA GLY A 75 -17.53 9.06 -10.19
C GLY A 75 -17.20 7.76 -9.46
N LEU A 76 -16.90 7.88 -8.16
CA LEU A 76 -16.72 6.76 -7.25
C LEU A 76 -17.96 6.63 -6.36
N ILE A 77 -18.52 5.44 -6.25
CA ILE A 77 -19.60 5.15 -5.30
C ILE A 77 -18.95 4.75 -3.97
N PRO A 78 -19.04 5.57 -2.91
CA PRO A 78 -18.45 5.23 -1.62
C PRO A 78 -19.26 4.12 -0.93
N PRO A 79 -18.65 3.37 0.01
CA PRO A 79 -19.42 2.49 0.89
C PRO A 79 -20.37 3.32 1.76
N PHE A 80 -21.40 2.65 2.30
CA PHE A 80 -22.22 3.25 3.36
C PHE A 80 -21.67 2.87 4.76
N PRO A 81 -21.53 3.83 5.69
CA PRO A 81 -21.73 5.27 5.50
C PRO A 81 -20.57 5.94 4.76
N SER A 82 -20.87 6.99 3.97
CA SER A 82 -19.88 7.78 3.23
C SER A 82 -19.10 8.72 4.17
N LYS A 83 -18.24 8.13 5.00
CA LYS A 83 -17.39 8.82 5.99
C LYS A 83 -15.92 8.53 5.70
N THR A 84 -15.04 9.44 6.09
CA THR A 84 -13.58 9.36 5.85
C THR A 84 -13.00 7.99 6.12
N PHE A 85 -12.99 7.52 7.38
CA PHE A 85 -12.30 6.29 7.74
C PHE A 85 -12.95 5.03 7.15
N PRO A 86 -14.29 4.84 7.22
CA PRO A 86 -14.95 3.72 6.54
C PRO A 86 -14.62 3.64 5.04
N SER A 87 -14.67 4.77 4.33
CA SER A 87 -14.39 4.82 2.89
C SER A 87 -12.91 4.57 2.56
N HIS A 88 -11.98 5.21 3.27
CA HIS A 88 -10.54 5.07 2.99
C HIS A 88 -10.03 3.67 3.30
N ILE A 89 -10.53 3.03 4.36
CA ILE A 89 -10.16 1.65 4.69
C ILE A 89 -10.80 0.67 3.70
N THR A 90 -12.03 0.93 3.24
CA THR A 90 -12.63 0.16 2.14
C THR A 90 -11.75 0.22 0.88
N LEU A 91 -11.24 1.39 0.51
CA LEU A 91 -10.36 1.56 -0.68
C LEU A 91 -9.10 0.70 -0.60
N VAL A 92 -8.44 0.64 0.56
CA VAL A 92 -7.16 -0.08 0.68
C VAL A 92 -7.28 -1.54 1.07
N THR A 93 -8.46 -2.00 1.49
CA THR A 93 -8.70 -3.41 1.86
C THR A 93 -9.57 -4.16 0.85
N GLY A 94 -10.33 -3.45 0.01
CA GLY A 94 -11.36 -4.04 -0.85
C GLY A 94 -12.53 -4.67 -0.07
N ARG A 95 -12.70 -4.33 1.21
CA ARG A 95 -13.75 -4.87 2.09
C ARG A 95 -14.77 -3.79 2.43
N HIS A 96 -16.02 -4.19 2.67
CA HIS A 96 -17.02 -3.27 3.19
C HIS A 96 -16.75 -2.89 4.67
N PRO A 97 -17.30 -1.77 5.16
CA PRO A 97 -17.16 -1.35 6.56
C PRO A 97 -17.47 -2.44 7.59
N SER A 98 -18.53 -3.23 7.36
CA SER A 98 -18.92 -4.36 8.22
C SER A 98 -17.95 -5.55 8.19
N LYS A 99 -16.90 -5.51 7.38
CA LYS A 99 -15.93 -6.60 7.18
C LYS A 99 -14.50 -6.17 7.51
N HIS A 100 -14.20 -4.87 7.53
CA HIS A 100 -12.90 -4.35 7.97
C HIS A 100 -12.96 -3.72 9.37
N GLY A 101 -14.10 -3.78 10.06
CA GLY A 101 -14.28 -3.34 11.45
C GLY A 101 -14.71 -1.87 11.59
N ILE A 102 -14.14 -0.96 10.80
CA ILE A 102 -14.42 0.48 10.92
C ILE A 102 -15.73 0.91 10.21
N VAL A 103 -16.83 0.98 10.97
CA VAL A 103 -18.17 1.35 10.45
C VAL A 103 -18.52 2.83 10.57
N SER A 104 -17.74 3.62 11.32
CA SER A 104 -17.95 5.06 11.49
C SER A 104 -16.66 5.74 11.94
N ASN A 105 -16.54 7.05 11.70
CA ASN A 105 -15.48 7.90 12.27
C ASN A 105 -15.54 7.97 13.81
N ARG A 106 -16.68 7.61 14.42
CA ARG A 106 -16.86 7.40 15.85
C ARG A 106 -17.84 6.26 16.09
N MET A 107 -17.44 5.23 16.82
CA MET A 107 -18.27 4.05 17.11
C MET A 107 -17.93 3.46 18.49
N PHE A 108 -18.90 2.79 19.10
CA PHE A 108 -18.70 2.02 20.34
C PHE A 108 -18.71 0.54 20.00
N ASP A 109 -17.77 -0.21 20.54
CA ASP A 109 -17.76 -1.68 20.44
C ASP A 109 -18.10 -2.30 21.81
N PRO A 110 -19.15 -3.12 21.90
CA PRO A 110 -19.58 -3.71 23.18
C PRO A 110 -18.67 -4.85 23.66
N VAL A 111 -17.87 -5.47 22.80
CA VAL A 111 -16.90 -6.52 23.16
C VAL A 111 -15.65 -5.87 23.75
N PHE A 112 -15.14 -4.81 23.12
CA PHE A 112 -14.02 -4.04 23.67
C PHE A 112 -14.44 -3.15 24.84
N ASN A 113 -15.74 -2.82 24.93
CA ASN A 113 -16.30 -1.85 25.87
C ASN A 113 -15.57 -0.49 25.78
N GLU A 114 -15.30 -0.05 24.55
CA GLU A 114 -14.49 1.13 24.24
C GLU A 114 -15.08 1.90 23.05
N TYR A 115 -14.68 3.17 22.92
CA TYR A 115 -15.00 3.99 21.75
C TYR A 115 -13.82 4.06 20.79
N TYR A 116 -14.08 3.83 19.51
CA TYR A 116 -13.25 4.29 18.43
C TYR A 116 -13.62 5.73 18.07
N TYR A 117 -12.62 6.56 17.81
CA TYR A 117 -12.78 7.92 17.31
C TYR A 117 -11.55 8.32 16.51
N ILE A 118 -11.70 9.18 15.52
CA ILE A 118 -10.60 9.61 14.65
C ILE A 118 -10.04 10.97 15.08
N GLY A 119 -8.88 11.34 14.54
CA GLY A 119 -8.24 12.65 14.73
C GLY A 119 -6.80 12.54 15.23
N GLN A 120 -6.10 13.66 15.21
CA GLN A 120 -4.73 13.75 15.73
C GLN A 120 -4.68 13.31 17.20
N ASN A 121 -3.65 12.54 17.56
CA ASN A 121 -3.48 11.92 18.87
C ASN A 121 -4.57 10.91 19.27
N SER A 122 -5.34 10.38 18.30
CA SER A 122 -6.33 9.35 18.60
C SER A 122 -5.66 8.02 18.95
N LYS A 123 -5.79 7.60 20.21
CA LYS A 123 -5.28 6.31 20.68
C LYS A 123 -5.96 5.12 19.99
N PRO A 124 -7.31 5.08 19.83
CA PRO A 124 -7.96 4.00 19.11
C PRO A 124 -7.51 3.84 17.67
N VAL A 125 -7.10 4.91 16.99
CA VAL A 125 -6.61 4.80 15.60
C VAL A 125 -5.33 3.97 15.54
N LEU A 126 -4.44 4.08 16.52
CA LEU A 126 -3.19 3.32 16.60
C LEU A 126 -3.36 1.87 17.06
N ASP A 127 -4.51 1.55 17.65
CA ASP A 127 -4.77 0.23 18.25
C ASP A 127 -5.27 -0.76 17.18
N SER A 128 -4.45 -1.78 16.93
CA SER A 128 -4.68 -2.74 15.84
C SER A 128 -5.95 -3.57 16.01
N LYS A 129 -6.50 -3.69 17.23
CA LYS A 129 -7.70 -4.48 17.52
C LYS A 129 -8.94 -4.02 16.75
N TRP A 130 -8.96 -2.77 16.28
CA TRP A 130 -10.08 -2.19 15.54
C TRP A 130 -10.11 -2.55 14.05
N TYR A 131 -9.04 -3.15 13.52
CA TYR A 131 -8.90 -3.42 12.09
C TYR A 131 -8.94 -4.92 11.80
N GLU A 132 -9.96 -5.34 11.05
CA GLU A 132 -10.23 -6.76 10.76
C GLU A 132 -9.83 -7.20 9.35
N ALA A 133 -9.32 -6.29 8.52
CA ALA A 133 -8.95 -6.57 7.13
C ALA A 133 -7.53 -6.10 6.81
N GLU A 134 -6.90 -6.80 5.87
CA GLU A 134 -5.54 -6.51 5.41
C GLU A 134 -5.55 -5.33 4.43
N PRO A 135 -4.88 -4.20 4.74
CA PRO A 135 -4.73 -3.10 3.80
C PRO A 135 -3.57 -3.35 2.84
N ILE A 136 -3.62 -2.70 1.67
CA ILE A 136 -2.65 -2.90 0.58
C ILE A 136 -1.18 -2.68 0.99
N TRP A 137 -0.90 -1.78 1.94
CA TRP A 137 0.47 -1.60 2.44
C TRP A 137 0.96 -2.84 3.19
N VAL A 138 0.11 -3.49 4.01
CA VAL A 138 0.48 -4.77 4.65
C VAL A 138 0.70 -5.85 3.59
N THR A 139 -0.14 -5.90 2.55
CA THR A 139 0.05 -6.83 1.43
C THR A 139 1.37 -6.59 0.69
N ALA A 140 1.75 -5.33 0.46
CA ALA A 140 3.01 -4.96 -0.15
C ALA A 140 4.19 -5.42 0.71
N GLU A 141 4.19 -5.11 2.01
CA GLU A 141 5.27 -5.50 2.93
C GLU A 141 5.43 -7.03 3.01
N LYS A 142 4.32 -7.77 3.08
CA LYS A 142 4.33 -9.26 3.06
C LYS A 142 4.92 -9.83 1.77
N GLN A 143 4.89 -9.07 0.67
CA GLN A 143 5.47 -9.43 -0.62
C GLN A 143 6.87 -8.82 -0.83
N ASN A 144 7.51 -8.33 0.24
CA ASN A 144 8.82 -7.67 0.21
C ASN A 144 8.84 -6.43 -0.69
N LYS A 145 7.69 -5.75 -0.82
CA LYS A 145 7.55 -4.45 -1.49
C LYS A 145 7.33 -3.37 -0.43
N ARG A 146 8.29 -2.47 -0.29
CA ARG A 146 8.22 -1.38 0.70
C ARG A 146 7.03 -0.47 0.42
N ALA A 147 6.27 -0.15 1.46
CA ALA A 147 5.18 0.81 1.44
C ALA A 147 5.55 2.08 2.20
N MET A 148 5.18 3.23 1.64
CA MET A 148 5.44 4.56 2.20
C MET A 148 4.14 5.35 2.28
N THR A 149 3.74 5.81 3.45
CA THR A 149 2.40 6.40 3.64
C THR A 149 2.47 7.76 4.33
N MET A 150 2.01 8.79 3.62
CA MET A 150 1.83 10.12 4.17
C MET A 150 0.35 10.30 4.54
N PHE A 151 0.04 10.01 5.80
CA PHE A 151 -1.25 10.28 6.44
C PHE A 151 -2.47 9.50 5.93
N TRP A 152 -2.28 8.40 5.19
CA TRP A 152 -3.44 7.58 4.83
C TRP A 152 -4.19 7.10 6.08
N PRO A 153 -5.53 7.22 6.15
CA PRO A 153 -6.27 6.80 7.34
C PRO A 153 -5.92 5.37 7.77
N ALA A 154 -5.59 5.23 9.06
CA ALA A 154 -5.12 4.01 9.71
C ALA A 154 -3.70 3.51 9.37
N SER A 155 -2.93 4.17 8.50
CA SER A 155 -1.58 3.69 8.14
C SER A 155 -0.57 3.76 9.29
N GLU A 156 -0.84 4.59 10.30
CA GLU A 156 -0.08 4.71 11.55
C GLU A 156 -0.29 3.52 12.53
N ALA A 157 -1.31 2.70 12.30
CA ALA A 157 -1.62 1.53 13.11
C ALA A 157 -0.84 0.28 12.67
N GLU A 158 -0.51 -0.58 13.63
CA GLU A 158 0.15 -1.87 13.36
C GLU A 158 -0.87 -2.96 12.98
N ILE A 159 -1.40 -2.86 11.78
CA ILE A 159 -2.47 -3.76 11.32
C ILE A 159 -1.86 -5.12 10.98
N MET A 160 -2.40 -6.18 11.60
CA MET A 160 -1.91 -7.56 11.45
C MET A 160 -0.40 -7.72 11.75
N GLY A 161 0.12 -6.94 12.70
CA GLY A 161 1.54 -6.99 13.08
C GLY A 161 2.47 -6.34 12.07
N THR A 162 1.96 -5.46 11.20
CA THR A 162 2.75 -4.81 10.15
C THR A 162 2.36 -3.36 10.00
N ARG A 163 3.37 -2.49 9.89
CA ARG A 163 3.23 -1.09 9.47
C ARG A 163 3.89 -0.92 8.10
N PRO A 164 3.55 0.14 7.33
CA PRO A 164 4.36 0.53 6.20
C PRO A 164 5.84 0.73 6.61
N THR A 165 6.76 0.45 5.70
CA THR A 165 8.20 0.69 5.90
C THR A 165 8.46 2.11 6.40
N GLU A 166 7.81 3.09 5.78
CA GLU A 166 7.80 4.47 6.26
C GLU A 166 6.38 5.03 6.35
N PHE A 167 6.09 5.71 7.44
CA PHE A 167 4.79 6.32 7.67
C PHE A 167 4.93 7.51 8.62
N PHE A 168 3.95 8.39 8.58
CA PHE A 168 3.81 9.47 9.56
C PHE A 168 2.54 9.29 10.39
N ILE A 169 2.65 9.61 11.68
CA ILE A 169 1.48 9.78 12.55
C ILE A 169 0.78 11.07 12.14
N TYR A 170 -0.55 11.04 12.00
CA TYR A 170 -1.33 12.17 11.49
C TYR A 170 -1.11 13.43 12.33
N ASP A 171 -0.68 14.50 11.65
CA ASP A 171 -0.49 15.84 12.22
C ASP A 171 -1.05 16.88 11.25
N GLU A 172 -2.14 17.52 11.65
CA GLU A 172 -2.83 18.50 10.81
C GLU A 172 -1.99 19.76 10.56
N SER A 173 -0.99 20.03 11.40
CA SER A 173 -0.12 21.21 11.29
C SER A 173 0.89 21.11 10.14
N ILE A 174 1.14 19.90 9.63
CA ILE A 174 2.05 19.70 8.49
C ILE A 174 1.37 20.19 7.21
N SER A 175 2.00 21.17 6.57
CA SER A 175 1.49 21.80 5.34
C SER A 175 1.42 20.81 4.17
N ASN A 176 0.48 21.02 3.25
CA ASN A 176 0.33 20.17 2.07
C ASN A 176 1.60 20.11 1.20
N THR A 177 2.30 21.23 1.07
CA THR A 177 3.59 21.27 0.36
C THR A 177 4.60 20.35 1.02
N SER A 178 4.74 20.41 2.35
CA SER A 178 5.65 19.50 3.08
C SER A 178 5.26 18.03 2.94
N ARG A 179 3.96 17.72 2.85
CA ARG A 179 3.48 16.34 2.58
C ARG A 179 3.89 15.87 1.18
N ILE A 180 3.80 16.75 0.18
CA ILE A 180 4.22 16.46 -1.19
C ILE A 180 5.74 16.28 -1.24
N ASP A 181 6.50 17.22 -0.65
CA ASP A 181 7.96 17.17 -0.61
C ASP A 181 8.45 15.86 0.02
N GLN A 182 7.80 15.39 1.08
CA GLN A 182 8.14 14.11 1.71
C GLN A 182 7.93 12.92 0.77
N VAL A 183 6.84 12.90 -0.01
CA VAL A 183 6.59 11.81 -0.98
C VAL A 183 7.59 11.88 -2.13
N VAL A 184 7.96 13.08 -2.59
CA VAL A 184 9.01 13.26 -3.61
C VAL A 184 10.36 12.78 -3.09
N GLU A 185 10.72 13.12 -1.84
CA GLU A 185 11.96 12.64 -1.21
C GLU A 185 12.01 11.10 -1.19
N TRP A 186 10.91 10.46 -0.81
CA TRP A 186 10.80 9.00 -0.81
C TRP A 186 10.91 8.38 -2.21
N LEU A 187 10.39 9.05 -3.25
CA LEU A 187 10.54 8.63 -4.64
C LEU A 187 12.00 8.75 -5.12
N ASP A 188 12.76 9.69 -4.57
CA ASP A 188 14.18 9.90 -4.89
C ASP A 188 15.13 8.95 -4.13
N TYR A 189 14.63 8.13 -3.21
CA TYR A 189 15.45 7.15 -2.51
C TYR A 189 16.20 6.21 -3.47
N PRO A 190 17.38 5.70 -3.08
CA PRO A 190 18.04 4.61 -3.80
C PRO A 190 17.11 3.41 -3.98
N GLU A 191 17.23 2.68 -5.09
CA GLU A 191 16.31 1.62 -5.49
C GLU A 191 16.04 0.61 -4.36
N GLU A 192 17.07 0.25 -3.58
CA GLU A 192 17.00 -0.75 -2.51
C GLU A 192 16.18 -0.27 -1.30
N LYS A 193 15.99 1.05 -1.17
CA LYS A 193 15.21 1.71 -0.11
C LYS A 193 13.88 2.26 -0.61
N ARG A 194 13.76 2.54 -1.91
CA ARG A 194 12.59 3.17 -2.51
C ARG A 194 11.34 2.31 -2.33
N GLY A 195 10.24 2.96 -1.98
CA GLY A 195 8.92 2.34 -1.94
C GLY A 195 8.47 1.83 -3.31
N LYS A 196 7.58 0.84 -3.32
CA LYS A 196 6.82 0.42 -4.51
C LYS A 196 5.35 0.81 -4.40
N PHE A 197 4.87 1.06 -3.18
CA PHE A 197 3.55 1.61 -2.91
C PHE A 197 3.68 2.89 -2.09
N PHE A 198 3.03 3.95 -2.55
CA PHE A 198 2.97 5.25 -1.89
C PHE A 198 1.52 5.64 -1.68
N SER A 199 1.23 6.30 -0.57
CA SER A 199 -0.08 6.92 -0.37
C SER A 199 0.03 8.30 0.24
N LEU A 200 -0.87 9.20 -0.13
CA LEU A 200 -0.89 10.60 0.29
C LEU A 200 -2.32 11.06 0.53
N TYR A 201 -2.55 11.73 1.66
CA TYR A 201 -3.87 12.21 2.06
C TYR A 201 -3.91 13.73 2.31
N PHE A 202 -4.98 14.36 1.81
CA PHE A 202 -5.32 15.76 2.02
C PHE A 202 -6.75 15.90 2.56
N SER A 203 -6.96 16.82 3.51
CA SER A 203 -8.25 17.03 4.19
C SER A 203 -8.90 18.39 3.88
N ASP A 204 -8.24 19.24 3.10
CA ASP A 204 -8.64 20.64 2.91
C ASP A 204 -10.03 20.80 2.31
N LEU A 205 -10.34 20.04 1.26
CA LEU A 205 -11.63 20.17 0.54
C LEU A 205 -12.80 19.74 1.42
N ASP A 206 -12.70 18.62 2.13
CA ASP A 206 -13.65 18.21 3.15
C ASP A 206 -13.83 19.29 4.24
N SER A 207 -12.72 19.83 4.73
CA SER A 207 -12.73 20.87 5.76
C SER A 207 -13.43 22.16 5.28
N GLN A 208 -13.18 22.59 4.05
CA GLN A 208 -13.86 23.73 3.45
C GLN A 208 -15.35 23.43 3.22
N GLY A 209 -15.67 22.25 2.69
CA GLY A 209 -17.06 21.82 2.46
C GLY A 209 -17.87 21.75 3.76
N HIS A 210 -17.25 21.32 4.86
CA HIS A 210 -17.89 21.34 6.19
C HIS A 210 -18.18 22.75 6.70
N ARG A 211 -17.31 23.72 6.39
CA ARG A 211 -17.44 25.11 6.86
C ARG A 211 -18.43 25.92 6.01
N PHE A 212 -18.43 25.70 4.70
CA PHE A 212 -19.08 26.59 3.74
C PHE A 212 -20.14 25.91 2.86
N GLY A 213 -20.24 24.58 2.90
CA GLY A 213 -21.03 23.80 1.95
C GLY A 213 -20.25 23.44 0.67
N PRO A 214 -20.79 22.52 -0.14
CA PRO A 214 -20.22 22.13 -1.42
C PRO A 214 -20.44 23.16 -2.54
#